data_AF-A0A3J8T9Y8-F1
#
_entry.id   AF-A0A3J8T9Y8-F1
#
_cell.length_a   1.000
_cell.length_b   1.000
_cell.length_c   1.000
_cell.angle_alpha   90.00
_cell.angle_beta   90.00
_cell.angle_gamma   90.00
#
_symmetry.space_group_name_H-M   'P 1'
#
loop_
_entity.id
_entity.type
_entity.pdbx_description
1 polymer ?
#
loop_
_entity_poly.entity_id
_entity_poly.type
_entity_poly.pdbx_seq_one_letter_code
_entity_poly.pdbx_strand_id
1 'polypeptide(L)'
;HMNPVIIAKYRKVDWYFAAFKNIELQVIYKLTPDKMEPFYQKWENKWYNDGGKDINNPKISLKYVMDNGEVVWLPEGIDSFIKPKLIRNRSVPINKRKPRANAISSVDE
;
A
#
# COMPACT_ATOMS: atom_id res chain seq x y z
N HIS A 1 12.95 3.02 -4.15
CA HIS A 1 14.03 2.12 -3.73
C HIS A 1 13.51 0.95 -2.91
N MET A 2 12.43 0.31 -3.36
CA MET A 2 11.98 -0.96 -2.79
C MET A 2 12.63 -2.09 -3.58
N ASN A 3 13.29 -3.03 -2.89
CA ASN A 3 14.07 -4.13 -3.45
C ASN A 3 14.11 -5.32 -2.47
N PRO A 4 14.62 -6.50 -2.88
CA PRO A 4 14.62 -7.70 -2.04
C PRO A 4 15.32 -7.55 -0.68
N VAL A 5 16.38 -6.74 -0.58
CA VAL A 5 17.08 -6.50 0.68
C VAL A 5 16.18 -5.78 1.69
N ILE A 6 15.41 -4.79 1.24
CA ILE A 6 14.43 -4.10 2.10
C ILE A 6 13.27 -5.03 2.47
N ILE A 7 12.76 -5.80 1.50
CA ILE A 7 11.63 -6.72 1.73
C ILE A 7 12.02 -7.81 2.74
N ALA A 8 13.25 -8.33 2.68
CA ALA A 8 13.76 -9.29 3.66
C ALA A 8 13.85 -8.73 5.09
N LYS A 9 14.04 -7.42 5.25
CA LYS A 9 13.96 -6.76 6.58
C LYS A 9 12.52 -6.65 7.04
N TYR A 10 11.60 -6.30 6.15
CA TYR A 10 10.19 -6.11 6.47
C TYR A 10 9.50 -7.39 6.96
N ARG A 11 9.87 -8.55 6.41
CA ARG A 11 9.38 -9.87 6.86
C ARG A 11 9.72 -10.23 8.31
N LYS A 12 10.64 -9.51 8.97
CA LYS A 12 11.10 -9.85 10.32
C LYS A 12 10.34 -9.13 11.43
N VAL A 13 9.44 -8.22 11.09
CA VAL A 13 8.80 -7.32 12.06
C VAL A 13 7.32 -7.14 11.79
N ASP A 14 6.58 -6.89 12.85
CA ASP A 14 5.18 -6.45 12.77
C ASP A 14 5.10 -5.00 12.27
N TRP A 15 3.99 -4.67 11.62
CA TRP A 15 3.70 -3.34 11.12
C TRP A 15 2.55 -2.70 11.88
N TYR A 16 2.76 -1.48 12.36
CA TYR A 16 1.72 -0.64 12.95
C TYR A 16 1.33 0.47 11.97
N PHE A 17 0.04 0.53 11.66
CA PHE A 17 -0.54 1.53 10.76
C PHE A 17 -1.41 2.48 11.56
N ALA A 18 -0.97 3.72 11.67
CA ALA A 18 -1.72 4.80 12.31
C ALA A 18 -2.51 5.59 11.26
N ALA A 19 -3.83 5.67 11.43
CA ALA A 19 -4.68 6.52 10.60
C ALA A 19 -4.99 7.83 11.34
N PHE A 20 -4.76 8.94 10.68
CA PHE A 20 -5.02 10.28 11.20
C PHE A 20 -6.12 10.98 10.40
N LYS A 21 -6.86 11.85 11.09
CA LYS A 21 -7.68 12.90 10.48
C LYS A 21 -7.07 14.24 10.88
N ASN A 22 -6.48 14.94 9.92
CA ASN A 22 -5.61 16.09 10.21
C ASN A 22 -4.48 15.68 11.16
N ILE A 23 -4.47 16.21 12.38
CA ILE A 23 -3.50 15.91 13.44
C ILE A 23 -4.04 14.91 14.48
N GLU A 24 -5.30 14.50 14.35
CA GLU A 24 -5.96 13.64 15.34
C GLU A 24 -5.78 12.16 14.98
N LEU A 25 -5.20 11.39 15.90
CA LEU A 25 -5.08 9.94 15.75
C LEU A 25 -6.46 9.29 15.86
N GLN A 26 -6.83 8.50 14.87
CA GLN A 26 -8.17 7.89 14.77
C GLN A 26 -8.17 6.41 15.12
N VAL A 27 -7.09 5.68 14.78
CA VAL A 27 -6.95 4.24 15.03
C VAL A 27 -5.51 3.81 14.77
N ILE A 28 -5.05 2.79 15.50
CA ILE A 28 -3.83 2.04 15.18
C ILE A 28 -4.21 0.59 14.88
N TYR A 29 -3.79 0.11 13.71
CA TYR A 29 -3.87 -1.30 13.34
C TYR A 29 -2.50 -1.98 13.39
N LYS A 30 -2.48 -3.27 13.72
CA LYS A 30 -1.31 -4.14 13.62
C LYS A 30 -1.50 -5.19 12.53
N LEU A 31 -0.50 -5.36 11.67
CA LEU A 31 -0.38 -6.49 10.75
C LEU A 31 0.91 -7.25 11.04
N THR A 32 0.83 -8.57 11.13
CA THR A 32 2.00 -9.45 11.23
C THR A 32 2.68 -9.62 9.87
N PRO A 33 3.92 -10.15 9.80
CA PRO A 33 4.57 -10.51 8.55
C PRO A 33 3.69 -11.35 7.62
N ASP A 34 2.96 -12.33 8.14
CA ASP A 34 2.06 -13.19 7.35
C ASP A 34 0.95 -12.38 6.65
N LYS A 35 0.39 -11.38 7.33
CA LYS A 35 -0.61 -10.47 6.75
C LYS A 35 -0.01 -9.50 5.74
N MET A 36 1.31 -9.30 5.77
CA MET A 36 2.01 -8.43 4.84
C MET A 36 2.61 -9.17 3.62
N GLU A 37 2.75 -10.50 3.72
CA GLU A 37 3.36 -11.35 2.68
C GLU A 37 2.78 -11.16 1.27
N PRO A 38 1.45 -10.96 1.07
CA PRO A 38 0.92 -10.69 -0.27
C PRO A 38 1.53 -9.47 -0.95
N PHE A 39 1.94 -8.45 -0.18
CA PHE A 39 2.62 -7.27 -0.74
C PHE A 39 4.08 -7.56 -1.04
N TYR A 40 4.76 -8.30 -0.16
CA TYR A 40 6.16 -8.68 -0.34
C TYR A 40 6.34 -9.49 -1.63
N GLN A 41 5.54 -10.55 -1.82
CA GLN A 41 5.56 -11.35 -3.04
C GLN A 41 5.27 -10.51 -4.29
N LYS A 42 4.25 -9.65 -4.22
CA LYS A 42 3.91 -8.75 -5.33
C LYS A 42 5.06 -7.83 -5.71
N TRP A 43 5.78 -7.29 -4.73
CA TRP A 43 6.89 -6.37 -4.96
C TRP A 43 8.14 -7.10 -5.44
N GLU A 44 8.46 -8.26 -4.89
CA GLU A 44 9.59 -9.08 -5.37
C GLU A 44 9.37 -9.53 -6.81
N ASN A 45 8.20 -10.11 -7.11
CA ASN A 45 7.86 -10.54 -8.47
C ASN A 45 7.96 -9.37 -9.45
N LYS A 46 7.48 -8.19 -9.06
CA LYS A 46 7.61 -6.99 -9.89
C LYS A 46 9.07 -6.56 -10.08
N TRP A 47 9.89 -6.61 -9.03
CA TRP A 47 11.30 -6.24 -9.12
C TRP A 47 12.07 -7.15 -10.07
N TYR A 48 11.84 -8.48 -10.00
CA TYR A 48 12.43 -9.45 -10.93
C TYR A 48 11.94 -9.25 -12.37
N ASN A 49 10.62 -9.08 -12.57
CA ASN A 49 10.03 -8.89 -13.90
C ASN A 49 10.47 -7.57 -14.57
N ASP A 50 10.80 -6.55 -13.79
CA ASP A 50 11.34 -5.28 -14.30
C ASP A 50 12.88 -5.29 -14.44
N GLY A 51 13.54 -6.46 -14.36
CA GLY A 51 14.99 -6.59 -14.57
C GLY A 51 15.84 -6.06 -13.42
N GLY A 52 15.37 -6.17 -12.18
CA GLY A 52 16.10 -5.69 -11.00
C GLY A 52 15.88 -4.20 -10.70
N LYS A 53 14.85 -3.60 -11.29
CA LYS A 53 14.53 -2.18 -11.07
C LYS A 53 13.78 -1.96 -9.77
N ASP A 54 14.37 -1.12 -8.91
CA ASP A 54 13.75 -0.65 -7.67
C ASP A 54 12.34 -0.08 -7.88
N ILE A 55 11.41 -0.52 -7.04
CA ILE A 55 10.03 -0.02 -7.09
C ILE A 55 9.95 1.31 -6.34
N ASN A 56 9.26 2.29 -6.94
CA ASN A 56 9.05 3.60 -6.33
C ASN A 56 7.81 3.60 -5.43
N ASN A 57 8.04 3.67 -4.11
CA ASN A 57 7.04 3.94 -3.07
C ASN A 57 5.71 3.17 -3.27
N PRO A 58 5.76 1.82 -3.33
CA PRO A 58 4.54 1.05 -3.48
C PRO A 58 3.63 1.29 -2.28
N LYS A 59 2.32 1.38 -2.53
CA LYS A 59 1.33 1.72 -1.51
C LYS A 59 0.58 0.48 -1.05
N ILE A 60 0.29 0.45 0.25
CA ILE A 60 -0.67 -0.47 0.88
C ILE A 60 -1.97 0.30 1.08
N SER A 61 -3.10 -0.29 0.70
CA SER A 61 -4.39 0.39 0.81
C SER A 61 -4.90 0.36 2.25
N LEU A 62 -5.48 1.47 2.73
CA LEU A 62 -6.13 1.52 4.05
C LEU A 62 -7.23 0.45 4.19
N LYS A 63 -7.96 0.15 3.12
CA LYS A 63 -9.00 -0.90 3.14
C LYS A 63 -8.40 -2.25 3.53
N TYR A 64 -7.28 -2.64 2.92
CA TYR A 64 -6.62 -3.91 3.25
C TYR A 64 -6.21 -3.96 4.72
N VAL A 65 -5.64 -2.86 5.24
CA VAL A 65 -5.24 -2.75 6.65
C VAL A 65 -6.44 -2.93 7.57
N MET A 66 -7.57 -2.29 7.27
CA MET A 66 -8.81 -2.45 8.06
C MET A 66 -9.38 -3.87 8.01
N ASP A 67 -9.33 -4.52 6.84
CA ASP A 67 -9.92 -5.85 6.65
C ASP A 67 -9.06 -6.98 7.27
N ASN A 68 -7.74 -6.79 7.38
CA ASN A 68 -6.79 -7.87 7.76
C ASN A 68 -5.97 -7.58 9.02
N GLY A 69 -6.04 -6.36 9.53
CA GLY A 69 -5.29 -5.91 10.71
C GLY A 69 -6.08 -6.07 12.00
N GLU A 70 -5.35 -6.26 13.10
CA GLU A 70 -5.88 -6.20 14.45
C GLU A 70 -5.94 -4.74 14.92
N VAL A 71 -7.04 -4.32 15.53
CA VAL A 71 -7.14 -2.99 16.16
C VAL A 71 -6.36 -3.03 17.47
N VAL A 72 -5.35 -2.15 17.61
CA VAL A 72 -4.54 -2.05 18.83
C VAL A 72 -4.94 -0.85 19.68
N TRP A 73 -5.48 0.19 19.05
CA TRP A 73 -5.89 1.40 19.76
C TRP A 73 -7.03 2.11 19.02
N LEU A 74 -7.98 2.59 19.82
CA LEU A 74 -9.04 3.53 19.43
C LEU A 74 -9.11 4.65 20.47
N PRO A 75 -9.62 5.84 20.10
CA PRO A 75 -9.94 6.89 21.08
C PRO A 75 -10.96 6.40 22.10
N GLU A 76 -10.95 7.01 23.29
CA GLU A 76 -11.93 6.71 24.33
C GLU A 76 -13.36 6.93 23.84
N GLY A 77 -14.26 5.99 24.15
CA GLY A 77 -15.67 6.04 23.75
C GLY A 77 -15.94 5.70 22.27
N ILE A 78 -14.94 5.22 21.51
CA ILE A 78 -15.10 4.78 20.12
C ILE A 78 -14.94 3.26 20.03
N ASP A 79 -15.99 2.57 19.58
CA ASP A 79 -15.98 1.10 19.45
C ASP A 79 -15.40 0.62 18.12
N SER A 80 -15.41 1.47 17.07
CA SER A 80 -14.90 1.10 15.75
C SER A 80 -14.47 2.29 14.90
N PHE A 81 -13.48 2.08 14.04
CA PHE A 81 -13.05 3.07 13.06
C PHE A 81 -13.84 2.95 11.75
N ILE A 82 -14.44 4.06 11.32
CA ILE A 82 -15.15 4.15 10.05
C ILE A 82 -14.34 5.00 9.07
N LYS A 83 -13.96 4.40 7.93
CA LYS A 83 -13.26 5.12 6.87
C LYS A 83 -14.14 6.27 6.33
N PRO A 84 -13.65 7.52 6.32
CA PRO A 84 -14.43 8.63 5.78
C PRO A 84 -14.67 8.46 4.28
N LYS A 85 -15.86 8.86 3.82
CA LYS A 85 -16.20 8.89 2.40
C LYS A 85 -15.33 9.94 1.71
N LEU A 86 -14.71 9.57 0.60
CA LEU A 86 -13.98 10.51 -0.25
C LEU A 86 -14.97 11.52 -0.83
N ILE A 87 -14.85 12.78 -0.42
CA ILE A 87 -15.60 13.88 -1.02
C ILE A 87 -14.93 14.20 -2.36
N ARG A 88 -15.57 13.79 -3.46
CA ARG A 88 -15.07 14.08 -4.80
C ARG A 88 -15.43 15.52 -5.17
N ASN A 89 -14.42 16.36 -5.34
CA ASN A 89 -14.63 17.71 -5.84
C ASN A 89 -14.98 17.63 -7.34
N ARG A 90 -16.24 17.93 -7.69
CA ARG A 90 -16.76 17.77 -9.06
C ARG A 90 -16.14 18.76 -10.05
N SER A 91 -15.56 19.84 -9.56
CA SER A 91 -14.89 20.88 -10.35
C SER A 91 -13.48 20.50 -10.81
N VAL A 92 -12.87 19.44 -10.27
CA VAL A 92 -11.51 19.03 -10.66
C VAL A 92 -11.58 18.13 -11.90
N PRO A 93 -11.03 18.56 -13.06
CA PRO A 93 -11.02 17.74 -14.26
C PRO A 93 -10.17 16.48 -14.04
N ILE A 94 -10.73 15.31 -14.36
CA ILE A 94 -9.96 14.06 -14.37
C ILE A 94 -9.13 14.03 -15.65
N ASN A 95 -7.84 14.35 -15.53
CA ASN A 95 -6.88 14.01 -16.57
C ASN A 95 -6.77 12.47 -16.64
N LYS A 96 -7.36 11.89 -17.68
CA LYS A 96 -7.19 10.46 -18.00
C LYS A 96 -5.71 10.22 -18.26
N ARG A 97 -5.09 9.30 -17.50
CA ARG A 97 -3.71 8.86 -17.77
C ARG A 97 -3.68 8.27 -19.19
N LYS A 98 -2.74 8.72 -20.03
CA LYS A 98 -2.49 8.07 -21.32
C LYS A 98 -2.19 6.57 -21.07
N PRO A 99 -2.80 5.64 -21.81
CA PRO A 99 -2.40 4.23 -21.72
C PRO A 99 -0.91 4.13 -22.03
N ARG A 100 -0.17 3.35 -21.24
CA ARG A 100 1.21 3.00 -21.60
C ARG A 100 1.13 2.23 -22.91
N ALA A 101 1.73 2.76 -23.97
CA ALA A 101 1.94 2.01 -25.20
C ALA A 101 2.72 0.74 -24.85
N ASN A 102 2.23 -0.41 -25.30
CA ASN A 102 2.94 -1.67 -25.21
C ASN A 102 4.29 -1.51 -25.91
N ALA A 103 5.38 -1.64 -25.17
CA ALA A 103 6.70 -1.86 -25.76
C ALA A 103 6.71 -3.30 -26.29
N ILE A 104 6.21 -3.48 -27.52
CA ILE A 104 6.55 -4.65 -28.33
C ILE A 104 7.93 -4.34 -28.88
N SER A 105 8.96 -4.96 -28.30
CA SER A 105 10.28 -5.00 -28.91
C SER A 105 10.17 -5.81 -30.20
N SER A 106 10.35 -5.13 -31.33
CA SER A 106 10.83 -5.70 -32.57
C SER A 106 12.10 -6.49 -32.28
N VAL A 107 12.03 -7.82 -32.47
CA VAL A 107 13.22 -8.61 -32.78
C VAL A 107 13.05 -8.97 -34.24
N ASP A 108 13.64 -8.14 -35.10
CA ASP A 108 14.02 -8.51 -36.46
C ASP A 108 15.50 -8.91 -36.42
N GLU A 109 15.82 -9.94 -37.21
CA GLU A 109 17.07 -10.72 -37.38
C GLU A 109 17.43 -11.79 -36.33
#